data_AF-A0A822AMU2-F1
#
_entry.id   AF-A0A822AMU2-F1
#
_cell.length_a   1.000
_cell.length_b   1.000
_cell.length_c   1.000
_cell.angle_alpha   90.00
_cell.angle_beta   90.00
_cell.angle_gamma   90.00
#
_symmetry.space_group_name_H-M   'P 1'
#
loop_
_entity.id
_entity.type
_entity.pdbx_description
1 polymer ?
#
loop_
_entity_poly.entity_id
_entity_poly.type
_entity_poly.pdbx_seq_one_letter_code
_entity_poly.pdbx_strand_id
1 'polypeptide(L)'
;GDGAWLTRGFSSLHGIAAICSTTSKPKVIDTNWCSKKCSKRRSAESLRHVNSDLFSTFQENHECQLNFIGASGAMEKEMIYEMFCRSLPKYDIKYISYIGDGDAKVHKHLTTNPPYPGVTIRKLEDTNHFAKRMLSRIKKIKQENKNTILSDGKKISGKGRLTDGDAIKFKIYFTKAIRESKTDLDKLYEKSWAIFNHHYSTDIEPMHDWCDPQWCKYLQAKSNGQQFTHNSR
;
A
#
# COMPACT_ATOMS: atom_id res chain seq x y z
N GLY A 1 -9.58 -3.19 2.17
CA GLY A 1 -10.52 -3.14 1.04
C GLY A 1 -9.76 -2.61 -0.15
N ASP A 2 -10.02 -3.14 -1.33
CA ASP A 2 -9.31 -2.74 -2.54
C ASP A 2 -10.22 -2.88 -3.76
N GLY A 3 -9.96 -2.06 -4.79
CA GLY A 3 -10.67 -2.02 -6.05
C GLY A 3 -9.87 -2.62 -7.21
N ALA A 4 -10.57 -3.22 -8.16
CA ALA A 4 -10.03 -3.63 -9.45
C ALA A 4 -10.92 -3.12 -10.58
N TRP A 5 -10.29 -2.77 -11.71
CA TRP A 5 -10.97 -2.23 -12.88
C TRP A 5 -10.77 -3.15 -14.07
N LEU A 6 -11.78 -3.19 -14.96
CA LEU A 6 -11.73 -4.03 -16.16
C LEU A 6 -10.58 -3.62 -17.10
N THR A 7 -10.24 -2.34 -17.13
CA THR A 7 -9.20 -1.78 -17.99
C THR A 7 -8.26 -0.90 -17.19
N ARG A 8 -6.99 -0.84 -17.60
CA ARG A 8 -6.01 0.10 -17.03
C ARG A 8 -6.33 1.54 -17.42
N GLY A 9 -5.98 2.47 -16.54
CA GLY A 9 -6.17 3.91 -16.73
C GLY A 9 -7.41 4.47 -16.03
N PHE A 10 -7.65 5.78 -16.19
CA PHE A 10 -8.71 6.49 -15.47
C PHE A 10 -10.09 6.46 -16.16
N SER A 11 -10.25 5.69 -17.23
CA SER A 11 -11.44 5.65 -18.09
C SER A 11 -12.24 4.35 -18.01
N SER A 12 -11.92 3.45 -17.07
CA SER A 12 -12.62 2.17 -16.98
C SER A 12 -14.11 2.34 -16.67
N LEU A 13 -14.92 1.51 -17.32
CA LEU A 13 -16.37 1.59 -17.23
C LEU A 13 -16.95 0.69 -16.13
N HIS A 14 -16.16 -0.30 -15.70
CA HIS A 14 -16.55 -1.28 -14.71
C HIS A 14 -15.47 -1.38 -13.64
N GLY A 15 -15.90 -1.43 -12.39
CA GLY A 15 -15.06 -1.65 -11.24
C GLY A 15 -15.67 -2.70 -10.33
N ILE A 16 -14.84 -3.47 -9.65
CA ILE A 16 -15.21 -4.37 -8.57
C ILE A 16 -14.37 -3.98 -7.36
N ALA A 17 -14.91 -4.10 -6.16
CA ALA A 17 -14.17 -3.95 -4.92
C ALA A 17 -14.48 -5.10 -3.98
N ALA A 18 -13.52 -5.41 -3.11
CA ALA A 18 -13.68 -6.42 -2.08
C ALA A 18 -13.17 -5.92 -0.73
N ILE A 19 -13.86 -6.34 0.34
CA ILE A 19 -13.36 -6.26 1.72
C ILE A 19 -12.94 -7.67 2.13
N CYS A 20 -11.69 -7.79 2.59
CA CYS A 20 -11.13 -9.05 3.05
C CYS A 20 -10.69 -8.93 4.51
N SER A 21 -10.71 -10.05 5.24
CA SER A 21 -10.14 -10.12 6.59
C SER A 21 -8.61 -10.04 6.54
N THR A 22 -8.01 -9.49 7.59
CA THR A 22 -6.54 -9.38 7.74
C THR A 22 -5.93 -10.56 8.49
N THR A 23 -6.66 -11.68 8.56
CA THR A 23 -6.23 -12.91 9.23
C THR A 23 -5.12 -13.60 8.43
N SER A 24 -4.37 -14.51 9.07
CA SER A 24 -3.32 -15.31 8.39
C SER A 24 -3.85 -16.14 7.22
N LYS A 25 -5.14 -16.48 7.25
CA LYS A 25 -5.91 -17.02 6.13
C LYS A 25 -7.01 -16.00 5.78
N PRO A 26 -6.74 -15.03 4.89
CA PRO A 26 -7.71 -14.01 4.52
C PRO A 26 -8.96 -14.63 3.92
N LYS A 27 -10.13 -14.11 4.28
CA LYS A 27 -11.42 -14.44 3.66
C LYS A 27 -12.03 -13.20 3.06
N VAL A 28 -12.70 -13.34 1.93
CA VAL A 28 -13.55 -12.29 1.38
C VAL A 28 -14.78 -12.17 2.27
N ILE A 29 -14.99 -10.98 2.83
CA ILE A 29 -16.10 -10.66 3.73
C ILE A 29 -17.27 -10.09 2.91
N ASP A 30 -16.97 -9.18 1.99
CA ASP A 30 -17.98 -8.53 1.16
C ASP A 30 -17.39 -8.12 -0.19
N THR A 31 -18.24 -8.05 -1.21
CA THR A 31 -17.87 -7.60 -2.55
C THR A 31 -18.91 -6.66 -3.13
N ASN A 32 -18.48 -5.70 -3.93
CA ASN A 32 -19.38 -4.79 -4.61
C ASN A 32 -18.85 -4.45 -6.00
N TRP A 33 -19.71 -3.97 -6.88
CA TRP A 33 -19.34 -3.62 -8.24
C TRP A 33 -20.03 -2.35 -8.69
N CYS A 34 -19.32 -1.56 -9.50
CA CYS A 34 -19.82 -0.37 -10.13
C CYS A 34 -19.74 -0.50 -11.65
N SER A 35 -20.71 0.07 -12.34
CA SER A 35 -20.74 0.19 -13.78
C SER A 35 -21.29 1.53 -14.23
N LYS A 36 -20.59 2.13 -15.18
CA LYS A 36 -20.97 3.35 -15.90
C LYS A 36 -21.78 3.08 -17.15
N LYS A 37 -22.04 1.81 -17.48
CA LYS A 37 -22.81 1.41 -18.65
C LYS A 37 -23.73 0.23 -18.35
N CYS A 38 -24.83 0.15 -19.07
CA CYS A 38 -25.66 -1.05 -19.12
C CYS A 38 -25.59 -1.62 -20.54
N SER A 39 -25.14 -2.87 -20.67
CA SER A 39 -25.06 -3.54 -21.97
C SER A 39 -26.45 -3.73 -22.58
N LYS A 40 -27.45 -4.10 -21.75
CA LYS A 40 -28.84 -4.24 -22.20
C LYS A 40 -29.36 -2.93 -22.82
N ARG A 41 -29.16 -1.80 -22.11
CA ARG A 41 -29.55 -0.48 -22.62
C ARG A 41 -28.82 -0.10 -23.91
N ARG A 42 -27.51 -0.39 -24.00
CA ARG A 42 -26.73 -0.16 -25.22
C ARG A 42 -27.27 -0.94 -26.42
N SER A 43 -27.65 -2.20 -26.21
CA SER A 43 -28.22 -3.04 -27.28
C SER A 43 -29.61 -2.57 -27.71
N ALA A 44 -30.41 -2.04 -26.77
CA ALA A 44 -31.74 -1.52 -27.07
C ALA A 44 -31.72 -0.13 -27.72
N GLU A 45 -30.59 0.58 -27.74
CA GLU A 45 -30.51 1.94 -28.30
C GLU A 45 -30.86 1.96 -29.80
N SER A 46 -30.63 0.88 -30.55
CA SER A 46 -31.05 0.77 -31.94
C SER A 46 -32.58 0.77 -32.11
N LEU A 47 -33.32 0.29 -31.11
CA LEU A 47 -34.80 0.29 -31.11
C LEU A 47 -35.37 1.69 -31.02
N ARG A 48 -34.61 2.66 -30.50
CA ARG A 48 -35.05 4.05 -30.32
C ARG A 48 -35.60 4.68 -31.61
N HIS A 49 -35.00 4.37 -32.75
CA HIS A 49 -35.38 4.91 -34.06
C HIS A 49 -36.30 3.99 -34.87
N VAL A 50 -36.42 2.72 -34.46
CA VAL A 50 -37.20 1.70 -35.19
C VAL A 50 -38.59 1.52 -34.56
N ASN A 51 -38.67 1.51 -33.23
CA ASN A 51 -39.90 1.35 -32.47
C ASN A 51 -39.75 2.04 -31.11
N SER A 52 -40.16 3.30 -31.04
CA SER A 52 -40.05 4.17 -29.85
C SER A 52 -40.82 3.63 -28.65
N ASP A 53 -41.96 2.99 -28.88
CA ASP A 53 -42.86 2.52 -27.83
C ASP A 53 -42.28 1.27 -27.17
N LEU A 54 -41.71 0.37 -27.98
CA LEU A 54 -40.97 -0.79 -27.48
C LEU A 54 -39.70 -0.35 -26.74
N PHE A 55 -39.00 0.68 -27.22
CA PHE A 55 -37.84 1.24 -26.53
C PHE A 55 -38.21 1.83 -25.16
N SER A 56 -39.32 2.57 -25.07
CA SER A 56 -39.82 3.13 -23.82
C SER A 56 -40.22 2.03 -22.83
N THR A 57 -40.96 1.03 -23.31
CA THR A 57 -41.32 -0.16 -22.53
C THR A 57 -40.08 -0.90 -22.01
N PHE A 58 -39.05 -1.06 -22.84
CA PHE A 58 -37.78 -1.65 -22.42
C PHE A 58 -37.09 -0.80 -21.34
N GLN A 59 -37.04 0.53 -21.51
CA GLN A 59 -36.39 1.42 -20.54
C GLN A 59 -37.02 1.32 -19.15
N GLU A 60 -38.35 1.22 -19.08
CA GLU A 60 -39.09 1.10 -17.81
C GLU A 60 -38.90 -0.25 -17.14
N ASN A 61 -38.84 -1.34 -17.91
CA ASN A 61 -38.91 -2.69 -17.37
C ASN A 61 -37.54 -3.40 -17.24
N HIS A 62 -36.48 -2.88 -17.84
CA HIS A 62 -35.18 -3.53 -17.76
C HIS A 62 -34.48 -3.30 -16.41
N GLU A 63 -33.86 -4.34 -15.88
CA GLU A 63 -32.89 -4.21 -14.79
C GLU A 63 -31.62 -3.53 -15.29
N CYS A 64 -31.54 -2.22 -15.08
CA CYS A 64 -30.40 -1.42 -15.49
C CYS A 64 -29.15 -1.79 -14.68
N GLN A 65 -28.06 -2.07 -15.39
CA GLN A 65 -26.76 -2.34 -14.78
C GLN A 65 -25.93 -1.07 -14.55
N LEU A 66 -26.39 0.10 -15.01
CA LEU A 66 -25.73 1.37 -14.71
C LEU A 66 -26.09 1.77 -13.28
N ASN A 67 -25.11 1.70 -12.39
CA ASN A 67 -25.29 2.01 -10.97
C ASN A 67 -24.27 3.05 -10.46
N PHE A 68 -23.41 3.59 -11.33
CA PHE A 68 -22.41 4.58 -10.95
C PHE A 68 -22.30 5.72 -11.96
N ILE A 69 -22.32 6.95 -11.44
CA ILE A 69 -22.13 8.19 -12.21
C ILE A 69 -20.93 8.93 -11.63
N GLY A 70 -19.92 9.19 -12.46
CA GLY A 70 -18.73 9.93 -12.04
C GLY A 70 -17.42 9.46 -12.69
N ALA A 71 -16.31 9.91 -12.12
CA ALA A 71 -14.97 9.50 -12.53
C ALA A 71 -14.68 8.04 -12.12
N SER A 72 -14.01 7.28 -12.98
CA SER A 72 -13.72 5.86 -12.73
C SER A 72 -12.89 5.64 -11.46
N GLY A 73 -11.96 6.57 -11.17
CA GLY A 73 -11.17 6.56 -9.94
C GLY A 73 -11.95 6.89 -8.66
N ALA A 74 -13.23 7.26 -8.77
CA ALA A 74 -14.12 7.44 -7.62
C ALA A 74 -14.94 6.16 -7.31
N MET A 75 -14.96 5.16 -8.19
CA MET A 75 -15.75 3.93 -7.98
C MET A 75 -15.32 3.19 -6.71
N GLU A 76 -14.01 3.09 -6.46
CA GLU A 76 -13.49 2.36 -5.30
C GLU A 76 -14.06 2.90 -3.99
N LYS A 77 -13.97 4.22 -3.75
CA LYS A 77 -14.47 4.81 -2.51
C LYS A 77 -15.98 4.61 -2.32
N GLU A 78 -16.77 4.69 -3.39
CA GLU A 78 -18.23 4.48 -3.31
C GLU A 78 -18.56 3.00 -3.04
N MET A 79 -17.93 2.07 -3.77
CA MET A 79 -18.13 0.64 -3.56
C MET A 79 -17.76 0.22 -2.13
N ILE A 80 -16.62 0.70 -1.61
CA ILE A 80 -16.19 0.44 -0.23
C ILE A 80 -17.17 1.07 0.76
N TYR A 81 -17.59 2.31 0.55
CA TYR A 81 -18.54 3.00 1.42
C TYR A 81 -19.88 2.26 1.53
N GLU A 82 -20.43 1.80 0.41
CA GLU A 82 -21.66 1.00 0.39
C GLU A 82 -21.51 -0.32 1.17
N MET A 83 -20.38 -1.01 1.00
CA MET A 83 -20.09 -2.22 1.79
C MET A 83 -19.98 -1.93 3.29
N PHE A 84 -19.42 -0.79 3.68
CA PHE A 84 -19.41 -0.36 5.08
C PHE A 84 -20.83 -0.09 5.58
N CYS A 85 -21.63 0.70 4.87
CA CYS A 85 -22.99 1.05 5.29
C CYS A 85 -23.88 -0.19 5.46
N ARG A 86 -23.81 -1.14 4.52
CA ARG A 86 -24.65 -2.35 4.58
C ARG A 86 -24.13 -3.42 5.53
N SER A 87 -22.90 -3.30 6.03
CA SER A 87 -22.31 -4.33 6.90
C SER A 87 -23.08 -4.53 8.20
N LEU A 88 -23.59 -3.45 8.79
CA LEU A 88 -24.39 -3.50 10.02
C LEU A 88 -25.74 -4.20 9.80
N PRO A 89 -26.63 -3.78 8.88
CA PRO A 89 -27.90 -4.47 8.68
C PRO A 89 -27.75 -5.88 8.09
N LYS A 90 -26.69 -6.17 7.33
CA LYS A 90 -26.52 -7.46 6.65
C LYS A 90 -25.82 -8.52 7.50
N TYR A 91 -24.84 -8.11 8.30
CA TYR A 91 -23.97 -9.04 9.04
C TYR A 91 -23.89 -8.74 10.54
N ASP A 92 -24.53 -7.67 11.02
CA ASP A 92 -24.43 -7.17 12.39
C ASP A 92 -22.98 -6.87 12.83
N ILE A 93 -22.18 -6.31 11.92
CA ILE A 93 -20.78 -5.95 12.17
C ILE A 93 -20.49 -4.49 11.83
N LYS A 94 -19.46 -3.94 12.50
CA LYS A 94 -18.89 -2.62 12.18
C LYS A 94 -17.42 -2.75 11.87
N TYR A 95 -16.99 -2.24 10.71
CA TYR A 95 -15.57 -2.14 10.37
C TYR A 95 -14.92 -0.91 11.01
N ILE A 96 -14.08 -1.11 12.03
CA ILE A 96 -13.44 0.01 12.77
C ILE A 96 -12.03 0.37 12.28
N SER A 97 -11.44 -0.49 11.47
CA SER A 97 -10.09 -0.31 10.91
C SER A 97 -10.10 -0.64 9.42
N TYR A 98 -9.36 0.14 8.63
CA TYR A 98 -9.27 0.00 7.18
C TYR A 98 -7.81 -0.02 6.74
N ILE A 99 -7.43 -1.09 6.02
CA ILE A 99 -6.22 -1.14 5.20
C ILE A 99 -6.69 -1.04 3.76
N GLY A 100 -6.10 -0.14 3.01
CA GLY A 100 -6.32 0.00 1.58
C GLY A 100 -5.09 0.62 0.94
N ASP A 101 -5.22 0.95 -0.34
CA ASP A 101 -4.10 1.45 -1.12
C ASP A 101 -3.56 2.79 -0.58
N GLY A 102 -2.39 3.17 -1.08
CA GLY A 102 -1.60 4.29 -0.57
C GLY A 102 -2.31 5.64 -0.57
N ASP A 103 -3.32 5.84 -1.42
CA ASP A 103 -4.08 7.09 -1.43
C ASP A 103 -5.09 7.17 -0.29
N ALA A 104 -5.35 8.38 0.20
CA ALA A 104 -6.22 8.59 1.36
C ALA A 104 -7.68 8.81 0.98
N LYS A 105 -8.07 8.57 -0.28
CA LYS A 105 -9.39 8.94 -0.79
C LYS A 105 -10.52 8.15 -0.14
N VAL A 106 -10.37 6.83 -0.06
CA VAL A 106 -11.36 5.96 0.58
C VAL A 106 -11.52 6.32 2.06
N HIS A 107 -10.40 6.40 2.80
CA HIS A 107 -10.42 6.76 4.21
C HIS A 107 -11.02 8.15 4.45
N LYS A 108 -10.61 9.17 3.67
CA LYS A 108 -11.18 10.51 3.75
C LYS A 108 -12.70 10.51 3.51
N HIS A 109 -13.16 9.69 2.56
CA HIS A 109 -14.59 9.57 2.27
C HIS A 109 -15.34 8.91 3.43
N LEU A 110 -14.80 7.84 4.02
CA LEU A 110 -15.33 7.15 5.19
C LEU A 110 -15.35 8.03 6.46
N THR A 111 -14.42 8.98 6.62
CA THR A 111 -14.43 9.91 7.76
C THR A 111 -15.35 11.10 7.54
N THR A 112 -15.51 11.55 6.29
CA THR A 112 -16.41 12.67 5.95
C THR A 112 -17.86 12.23 5.97
N ASN A 113 -18.13 10.98 5.56
CA ASN A 113 -19.44 10.36 5.57
C ASN A 113 -19.34 9.11 6.46
N PRO A 114 -19.47 9.25 7.79
CA PRO A 114 -19.30 8.12 8.70
C PRO A 114 -20.43 7.10 8.50
N PRO A 115 -20.13 5.84 8.14
CA PRO A 115 -21.14 4.81 7.92
C PRO A 115 -21.78 4.31 9.24
N TYR A 116 -21.16 4.60 10.39
CA TYR A 116 -21.67 4.21 11.70
C TYR A 116 -21.67 5.43 12.64
N PRO A 117 -22.80 5.72 13.32
CA PRO A 117 -22.88 6.83 14.28
C PRO A 117 -21.87 6.68 15.42
N GLY A 118 -21.12 7.75 15.70
CA GLY A 118 -20.17 7.81 16.83
C GLY A 118 -18.90 6.95 16.68
N VAL A 119 -18.64 6.34 15.51
CA VAL A 119 -17.47 5.48 15.29
C VAL A 119 -16.50 6.13 14.31
N THR A 120 -15.26 6.30 14.73
CA THR A 120 -14.16 6.76 13.87
C THR A 120 -13.40 5.59 13.28
N ILE A 121 -13.34 5.53 11.94
CA ILE A 121 -12.60 4.48 11.22
C ILE A 121 -11.11 4.83 11.18
N ARG A 122 -10.27 3.93 11.68
CA ARG A 122 -8.81 4.10 11.68
C ARG A 122 -8.20 3.63 10.36
N LYS A 123 -7.38 4.46 9.73
CA LYS A 123 -6.52 4.02 8.62
C LYS A 123 -5.33 3.27 9.20
N LEU A 124 -5.14 2.04 8.76
CA LEU A 124 -3.94 1.25 8.98
C LEU A 124 -3.12 1.23 7.69
N GLU A 125 -1.82 1.04 7.84
CA GLU A 125 -0.90 0.96 6.71
C GLU A 125 -0.32 -0.44 6.60
N ASP A 126 -0.25 -0.95 5.38
CA ASP A 126 0.37 -2.24 5.16
C ASP A 126 1.91 -2.12 5.25
N THR A 127 2.56 -3.20 5.71
CA THR A 127 4.02 -3.24 5.89
C THR A 127 4.79 -2.97 4.59
N ASN A 128 4.27 -3.41 3.44
CA ASN A 128 4.92 -3.21 2.15
C ASN A 128 4.85 -1.74 1.72
N HIS A 129 3.70 -1.08 1.92
CA HIS A 129 3.51 0.33 1.62
C HIS A 129 4.39 1.19 2.52
N PHE A 130 4.43 0.88 3.81
CA PHE A 130 5.31 1.57 4.76
C PHE A 130 6.79 1.44 4.37
N ALA A 131 7.23 0.23 4.00
CA ALA A 131 8.59 0.02 3.52
C ALA A 131 8.87 0.74 2.17
N LYS A 132 7.91 0.75 1.23
CA LYS A 132 8.02 1.52 -0.03
C LYS A 132 8.18 3.02 0.25
N ARG A 133 7.49 3.56 1.26
CA ARG A 133 7.63 4.96 1.67
C ARG A 133 9.05 5.24 2.18
N MET A 134 9.64 4.35 2.98
CA MET A 134 11.04 4.48 3.39
C MET A 134 11.98 4.51 2.18
N LEU A 135 11.82 3.58 1.23
CA LEU A 135 12.60 3.56 -0.01
C LEU A 135 12.50 4.89 -0.77
N SER A 136 11.27 5.40 -0.92
CA SER A 136 11.03 6.68 -1.61
C SER A 136 11.73 7.84 -0.90
N ARG A 137 11.71 7.88 0.43
CA ARG A 137 12.42 8.91 1.23
C ARG A 137 13.93 8.83 1.07
N ILE A 138 14.52 7.63 1.12
CA ILE A 138 15.97 7.44 0.91
C ILE A 138 16.37 7.91 -0.50
N LYS A 139 15.61 7.51 -1.52
CA LYS A 139 15.87 7.94 -2.91
C LYS A 139 15.72 9.46 -3.08
N LYS A 140 14.74 10.07 -2.41
CA LYS A 140 14.54 11.53 -2.41
C LYS A 140 15.74 12.26 -1.79
N ILE A 141 16.21 11.83 -0.61
CA ILE A 141 17.39 12.40 0.05
C ILE A 141 18.62 12.30 -0.87
N LYS A 142 18.86 11.14 -1.47
CA LYS A 142 19.96 10.94 -2.42
C LYS A 142 19.87 11.90 -3.60
N GLN A 143 18.67 12.10 -4.16
CA GLN A 143 18.46 12.98 -5.31
C GLN A 143 18.65 14.46 -4.94
N GLU A 144 18.12 14.89 -3.81
CA GLU A 144 18.24 16.27 -3.31
C GLU A 144 19.69 16.62 -2.99
N ASN A 145 20.47 15.64 -2.53
CA ASN A 145 21.88 15.80 -2.16
C ASN A 145 22.86 15.36 -3.24
N LYS A 146 22.43 15.14 -4.49
CA LYS A 146 23.28 14.56 -5.55
C LYS A 146 24.56 15.36 -5.85
N ASN A 147 24.57 16.65 -5.56
CA ASN A 147 25.70 17.56 -5.76
C ASN A 147 26.47 17.86 -4.47
N THR A 148 26.02 17.34 -3.33
CA THR A 148 26.69 17.53 -2.05
C THR A 148 28.03 16.81 -2.07
N ILE A 149 29.09 17.54 -1.75
CA ILE A 149 30.45 17.04 -1.59
C ILE A 149 30.67 16.74 -0.11
N LEU A 150 31.12 15.53 0.19
CA LEU A 150 31.43 15.09 1.55
C LEU A 150 32.86 15.50 1.94
N SER A 151 33.24 15.25 3.19
CA SER A 151 34.56 15.59 3.73
C SER A 151 35.74 14.96 2.95
N ASP A 152 35.50 13.87 2.23
CA ASP A 152 36.48 13.19 1.40
C ASP A 152 36.59 13.76 -0.03
N GLY A 153 35.91 14.88 -0.32
CA GLY A 153 35.87 15.51 -1.63
C GLY A 153 35.01 14.79 -2.67
N LYS A 154 34.28 13.73 -2.29
CA LYS A 154 33.43 12.95 -3.22
C LYS A 154 31.95 13.25 -3.01
N LYS A 155 31.14 12.91 -4.02
CA LYS A 155 29.68 13.05 -3.98
C LYS A 155 29.04 11.96 -3.11
N ILE A 156 27.84 12.25 -2.59
CA ILE A 156 27.02 11.29 -1.82
C ILE A 156 26.64 10.02 -2.61
N SER A 157 26.63 10.08 -3.95
CA SER A 157 26.29 8.97 -4.83
C SER A 157 27.45 8.61 -5.75
N GLY A 158 27.59 7.33 -6.08
CA GLY A 158 28.68 6.83 -6.93
C GLY A 158 29.14 5.43 -6.51
N LYS A 159 30.24 4.95 -7.11
CA LYS A 159 30.88 3.68 -6.73
C LYS A 159 31.37 3.77 -5.27
N GLY A 160 31.01 2.79 -4.44
CA GLY A 160 31.32 2.79 -3.00
C GLY A 160 30.45 3.72 -2.15
N ARG A 161 29.40 4.32 -2.72
CA ARG A 161 28.55 5.29 -2.02
C ARG A 161 27.09 4.85 -2.03
N LEU A 162 26.18 5.68 -1.55
CA LEU A 162 24.75 5.35 -1.47
C LEU A 162 24.18 5.07 -2.87
N THR A 163 23.93 3.80 -3.16
CA THR A 163 23.33 3.36 -4.42
C THR A 163 21.84 3.10 -4.29
N ASP A 164 21.15 3.00 -5.44
CA ASP A 164 19.76 2.53 -5.46
C ASP A 164 19.63 1.08 -4.96
N GLY A 165 20.66 0.26 -5.20
CA GLY A 165 20.74 -1.11 -4.68
C GLY A 165 20.81 -1.14 -3.16
N ASP A 166 21.53 -0.20 -2.54
CA ASP A 166 21.57 -0.08 -1.09
C ASP A 166 20.21 0.36 -0.55
N ALA A 167 19.58 1.36 -1.14
CA ALA A 167 18.24 1.79 -0.74
C ALA A 167 17.21 0.63 -0.81
N ILE A 168 17.29 -0.21 -1.85
CA ILE A 168 16.46 -1.42 -1.97
C ILE A 168 16.77 -2.44 -0.87
N LYS A 169 18.05 -2.66 -0.53
CA LYS A 169 18.44 -3.54 0.60
C LYS A 169 17.89 -3.02 1.92
N PHE A 170 18.01 -1.73 2.20
CA PHE A 170 17.41 -1.08 3.37
C PHE A 170 15.91 -1.36 3.44
N LYS A 171 15.17 -1.16 2.34
CA LYS A 171 13.74 -1.50 2.26
C LYS A 171 13.46 -2.95 2.64
N ILE A 172 14.22 -3.90 2.08
CA ILE A 172 14.02 -5.34 2.30
C ILE A 172 14.24 -5.69 3.77
N TYR A 173 15.37 -5.25 4.35
CA TYR A 173 15.68 -5.54 5.75
C TYR A 173 14.74 -4.82 6.72
N PHE A 174 14.32 -3.59 6.40
CA PHE A 174 13.33 -2.88 7.19
C PHE A 174 11.96 -3.58 7.17
N THR A 175 11.55 -4.09 6.00
CA THR A 175 10.32 -4.92 5.90
C THR A 175 10.41 -6.15 6.81
N LYS A 176 11.59 -6.80 6.86
CA LYS A 176 11.86 -7.93 7.76
C LYS A 176 11.80 -7.49 9.23
N ALA A 177 12.43 -6.38 9.58
CA ALA A 177 12.43 -5.83 10.93
C ALA A 177 11.00 -5.54 11.45
N ILE A 178 10.12 -4.97 10.62
CA ILE A 178 8.71 -4.75 10.99
C ILE A 178 8.01 -6.06 11.33
N ARG A 179 8.18 -7.10 10.50
CA ARG A 179 7.53 -8.40 10.70
C ARG A 179 8.02 -9.09 11.97
N GLU A 180 9.31 -8.99 12.28
CA GLU A 180 9.93 -9.61 13.46
C GLU A 180 9.63 -8.87 14.75
N SER A 181 9.50 -7.55 14.69
CA SER A 181 9.24 -6.71 15.87
C SER A 181 7.76 -6.69 16.24
N LYS A 182 6.86 -6.99 15.29
CA LYS A 182 5.40 -7.02 15.49
C LYS A 182 4.88 -5.69 16.04
N THR A 183 4.56 -5.63 17.33
CA THR A 183 4.05 -4.44 18.03
C THR A 183 5.09 -3.77 18.92
N ASP A 184 6.30 -4.34 19.02
CA ASP A 184 7.40 -3.82 19.80
C ASP A 184 8.14 -2.72 19.02
N LEU A 185 7.92 -1.47 19.43
CA LEU A 185 8.48 -0.30 18.75
C LEU A 185 9.95 -0.08 19.04
N ASP A 186 10.41 -0.42 20.25
CA ASP A 186 11.80 -0.27 20.65
C ASP A 186 12.66 -1.28 19.88
N LYS A 187 12.19 -2.52 19.79
CA LYS A 187 12.84 -3.54 18.95
C LYS A 187 12.83 -3.18 17.47
N LEU A 188 11.75 -2.55 16.98
CA LEU A 188 11.73 -2.05 15.60
C LEU A 188 12.77 -0.95 15.41
N TYR A 189 12.89 -0.03 16.36
CA TYR A 189 13.89 1.03 16.34
C TYR A 189 15.31 0.45 16.29
N GLU A 190 15.65 -0.43 17.23
CA GLU A 190 16.95 -1.10 17.29
C GLU A 190 17.28 -1.85 16.00
N LYS A 191 16.37 -2.71 15.52
CA LYS A 191 16.57 -3.45 14.27
C LYS A 191 16.69 -2.54 13.05
N SER A 192 15.97 -1.41 13.03
CA SER A 192 16.05 -0.45 11.92
C SER A 192 17.42 0.21 11.87
N TRP A 193 17.93 0.63 13.03
CA TRP A 193 19.26 1.20 13.13
C TRP A 193 20.38 0.18 12.96
N ALA A 194 20.19 -1.06 13.37
CA ALA A 194 21.14 -2.15 13.11
C ALA A 194 21.43 -2.29 11.61
N ILE A 195 20.41 -2.13 10.75
CA ILE A 195 20.59 -2.15 9.29
C ILE A 195 21.49 -1.01 8.83
N PHE A 196 21.29 0.19 9.37
CA PHE A 196 22.07 1.38 9.04
C PHE A 196 23.52 1.26 9.52
N ASN A 197 23.68 0.97 10.81
CA ASN A 197 24.97 0.86 11.48
C ASN A 197 25.81 -0.26 10.86
N HIS A 198 25.22 -1.43 10.60
CA HIS A 198 25.91 -2.53 9.92
C HIS A 198 26.38 -2.15 8.51
N HIS A 199 25.59 -1.35 7.79
CA HIS A 199 25.93 -0.94 6.43
C HIS A 199 27.06 0.09 6.37
N TYR A 200 27.16 0.95 7.38
CA TYR A 200 28.12 2.05 7.44
C TYR A 200 29.34 1.76 8.33
N SER A 201 29.33 0.64 9.04
CA SER A 201 30.43 0.19 9.89
C SER A 201 31.75 0.08 9.13
N THR A 202 32.83 0.51 9.78
CA THR A 202 34.20 0.44 9.24
C THR A 202 35.13 -0.27 10.23
N ASP A 203 36.37 -0.54 9.81
CA ASP A 203 37.39 -1.09 10.72
C ASP A 203 37.79 -0.09 11.82
N ILE A 204 37.71 1.21 11.53
CA ILE A 204 38.03 2.29 12.48
C ILE A 204 36.86 2.51 13.45
N GLU A 205 35.64 2.46 12.94
CA GLU A 205 34.41 2.66 13.70
C GLU A 205 33.46 1.48 13.49
N PRO A 206 33.66 0.36 14.23
CA PRO A 206 32.84 -0.82 14.10
C PRO A 206 31.49 -0.67 14.83
N MET A 207 30.41 -0.42 14.08
CA MET A 207 29.07 -0.15 14.63
C MET A 207 28.16 -1.40 14.58
N HIS A 208 28.42 -2.38 15.44
CA HIS A 208 27.67 -3.65 15.46
C HIS A 208 26.86 -3.91 16.73
N ASP A 209 26.66 -2.90 17.58
CA ASP A 209 26.03 -3.06 18.90
C ASP A 209 24.60 -3.61 18.85
N TRP A 210 23.86 -3.32 17.76
CA TRP A 210 22.49 -3.80 17.54
C TRP A 210 22.41 -4.96 16.53
N CYS A 211 23.55 -5.54 16.15
CA CYS A 211 23.59 -6.68 15.25
C CYS A 211 23.30 -8.00 15.99
N ASP A 212 22.84 -9.01 15.25
CA ASP A 212 22.71 -10.39 15.75
C ASP A 212 23.85 -11.25 15.18
N PRO A 213 24.54 -12.06 16.00
CA PRO A 213 25.57 -13.00 15.53
C PRO A 213 25.08 -13.99 14.47
N GLN A 214 23.78 -14.27 14.34
CA GLN A 214 23.25 -15.17 13.31
C GLN A 214 23.50 -14.68 11.87
N TRP A 215 23.66 -13.36 11.67
CA TRP A 215 23.86 -12.79 10.33
C TRP A 215 25.03 -11.81 10.26
N CYS A 216 25.52 -11.29 11.39
CA CYS A 216 26.62 -10.36 11.41
C CYS A 216 27.98 -11.08 11.46
N LYS A 217 28.67 -11.11 10.32
CA LYS A 217 30.00 -11.72 10.20
C LYS A 217 31.06 -11.10 11.11
N TYR A 218 30.96 -9.80 11.40
CA TYR A 218 31.86 -9.14 12.35
C TYR A 218 31.70 -9.73 13.75
N LEU A 219 30.45 -9.87 14.24
CA LEU A 219 30.19 -10.47 15.56
C LEU A 219 30.59 -11.94 15.62
N GLN A 220 30.37 -12.69 14.53
CA GLN A 220 30.82 -14.09 14.42
C GLN A 220 32.35 -14.22 14.48
N ALA A 221 33.07 -13.35 13.77
CA ALA A 221 34.52 -13.34 13.79
C ALA A 221 35.03 -12.95 15.19
N LYS A 222 34.43 -11.91 15.80
CA LYS A 222 34.76 -11.46 17.16
C LYS A 222 34.55 -12.56 18.20
N SER A 223 33.45 -13.32 18.13
CA SER A 223 33.20 -14.43 19.06
C SER A 223 34.20 -15.59 18.89
N ASN A 224 34.70 -15.79 17.66
CA ASN A 224 35.66 -16.85 17.33
C ASN A 224 37.13 -16.40 17.46
N GLY A 225 37.39 -15.17 17.92
CA GLY A 225 38.75 -14.61 17.98
C GLY A 225 39.40 -14.38 16.61
N GLN A 226 38.60 -14.32 15.54
CA GLN A 226 39.06 -14.12 14.17
C GLN A 226 39.12 -12.63 13.81
N GLN A 227 40.07 -12.26 12.95
CA GLN A 227 40.11 -10.93 12.36
C GLN A 227 38.99 -10.77 11.33
N PHE A 228 38.36 -9.60 11.32
CA PHE A 228 37.35 -9.21 10.34
C PHE A 228 37.72 -7.88 9.73
N THR A 229 37.70 -7.80 8.40
CA THR A 229 37.89 -6.56 7.65
C THR A 229 36.58 -6.15 7.01
N HIS A 230 36.17 -4.90 7.25
CA HIS A 230 35.00 -4.33 6.61
C HIS A 230 35.28 -4.09 5.13
N ASN A 231 34.30 -4.40 4.29
CA ASN A 231 34.38 -4.01 2.89
C ASN A 231 34.36 -2.48 2.80
N SER A 232 35.49 -1.87 2.44
CA SER A 232 35.59 -0.42 2.23
C SER A 232 34.53 0.02 1.21
N ARG A 233 33.61 0.89 1.64
CA ARG A 233 32.67 1.58 0.76
C ARG A 233 33.05 3.05 0.66
#